data_AF-A0A3R6VQX1-F1
#
_entry.id   AF-A0A3R6VQX1-F1
#
_cell.length_a   1.000
_cell.length_b   1.000
_cell.length_c   1.000
_cell.angle_alpha   90.00
_cell.angle_beta   90.00
_cell.angle_gamma   90.00
#
_symmetry.space_group_name_H-M   'P 1'
#
loop_
_entity.id
_entity.type
_entity.pdbx_description
1 polymer ?
#
loop_
_entity_poly.entity_id
_entity_poly.type
_entity_poly.pdbx_seq_one_letter_code
_entity_poly.pdbx_strand_id
1 'polypeptide(L)'
;MIKKHFKKLVSVALTAVMALGMTTTAFANEKDTLNLDAALMEKGYPQIVLDTMDEDTKMDIYNEGDIAFCGAVITYYDENSGTYSEIDVNEDGTYIAPRGQISTSDLSLSFTYSRSPAAKNTKLSYIKVTYNYNWLNLPFFRWQDPTSVSWDDSKFQMTDNSFSKVDKYDGYVIGPNGELLGPYTNQTHSSENGYANASNAGVSWYADLKGYIGVQPTKLYGSGTFKLAPKSTTTSGSTTLYGHYVHPKAELGLSVNVSSYGSFSISGGSNYDERGSQKTISW
;
A
#
# COMPACT_ATOMS: atom_id res chain seq x y z
N MET A 1 -17.91 20.04 -71.35
CA MET A 1 -18.64 20.56 -70.16
C MET A 1 -18.62 19.59 -68.96
N ILE A 2 -18.49 18.27 -69.16
CA ILE A 2 -18.55 17.22 -68.11
C ILE A 2 -17.39 17.27 -67.08
N LYS A 3 -16.15 17.63 -67.49
CA LYS A 3 -14.99 17.69 -66.57
C LYS A 3 -15.09 18.75 -65.47
N LYS A 4 -15.83 19.85 -65.69
CA LYS A 4 -15.97 20.95 -64.71
C LYS A 4 -16.97 20.61 -63.59
N HIS A 5 -18.00 19.84 -63.91
CA HIS A 5 -19.00 19.38 -62.93
C HIS A 5 -18.51 18.18 -62.11
N PHE A 6 -17.69 17.30 -62.69
CA PHE A 6 -17.06 16.19 -61.96
C PHE A 6 -16.10 16.67 -60.86
N LYS A 7 -15.27 17.69 -61.15
CA LYS A 7 -14.39 18.30 -60.13
C LYS A 7 -15.16 18.97 -58.99
N LYS A 8 -16.30 19.62 -59.29
CA LYS A 8 -17.17 20.21 -58.26
C LYS A 8 -17.84 19.15 -57.38
N LEU A 9 -18.32 18.05 -57.97
CA LEU A 9 -18.93 16.93 -57.23
C LEU A 9 -17.93 16.22 -56.33
N VAL A 10 -16.70 16.00 -56.80
CA VAL A 10 -15.63 15.38 -56.00
C VAL A 10 -15.18 16.30 -54.86
N SER A 11 -15.07 17.63 -55.08
CA SER A 11 -14.75 18.56 -53.99
C SER A 11 -15.85 18.64 -52.93
N VAL A 12 -17.13 18.63 -53.30
CA VAL A 12 -18.25 18.68 -52.33
C VAL A 12 -18.35 17.37 -51.53
N ALA A 13 -18.07 16.22 -52.14
CA ALA A 13 -18.00 14.95 -51.44
C ALA A 13 -16.83 14.90 -50.44
N LEU A 14 -15.67 15.46 -50.78
CA LEU A 14 -14.51 15.51 -49.89
C LEU A 14 -14.76 16.41 -48.65
N THR A 15 -15.43 17.55 -48.83
CA THR A 15 -15.77 18.44 -47.70
C THR A 15 -16.83 17.84 -46.78
N ALA A 16 -17.79 17.07 -47.32
CA ALA A 16 -18.78 16.35 -46.52
C ALA A 16 -18.17 15.20 -45.70
N VAL A 17 -17.16 14.50 -46.23
CA VAL A 17 -16.42 13.46 -45.50
C VAL A 17 -15.53 14.06 -44.41
N MET A 18 -14.93 15.25 -44.65
CA MET A 18 -14.17 15.96 -43.61
C MET A 18 -15.09 16.50 -42.49
N ALA A 19 -16.31 16.94 -42.81
CA ALA A 19 -17.28 17.42 -41.82
C ALA A 19 -17.87 16.29 -40.96
N LEU A 20 -17.99 15.07 -41.50
CA LEU A 20 -18.45 13.88 -40.75
C LEU A 20 -17.33 13.22 -39.91
N GLY A 21 -16.07 13.59 -40.14
CA GLY A 21 -14.92 13.13 -39.34
C GLY A 21 -14.66 13.94 -38.07
N MET A 22 -15.37 15.07 -37.86
CA MET A 22 -15.16 15.96 -36.71
C MET A 22 -16.15 15.73 -35.56
N THR A 23 -16.98 14.70 -35.64
CA THR A 23 -17.82 14.25 -34.51
C THR A 23 -17.32 12.93 -33.93
N THR A 24 -16.01 12.78 -33.74
CA THR A 24 -15.61 12.08 -32.53
C THR A 24 -15.87 13.05 -31.41
N THR A 25 -16.81 12.74 -30.51
CA THR A 25 -16.72 13.27 -29.16
C THR A 25 -15.34 12.88 -28.68
N ALA A 26 -14.39 13.82 -28.78
CA ALA A 26 -13.29 13.82 -27.86
C ALA A 26 -14.00 13.90 -26.52
N PHE A 27 -14.10 12.77 -25.82
CA PHE A 27 -14.10 12.84 -24.38
C PHE A 27 -12.82 13.61 -24.09
N ALA A 28 -12.96 14.92 -23.90
CA ALA A 28 -12.07 15.61 -23.02
C ALA A 28 -12.03 14.69 -21.80
N ASN A 29 -10.88 14.10 -21.52
CA ASN A 29 -10.58 13.68 -20.17
C ASN A 29 -10.69 14.96 -19.35
N GLU A 30 -11.91 15.31 -18.95
CA GLU A 30 -12.11 15.79 -17.61
C GLU A 30 -11.45 14.70 -16.78
N LYS A 31 -10.20 14.95 -16.41
CA LYS A 31 -9.74 14.50 -15.11
C LYS A 31 -10.73 15.15 -14.14
N ASP A 32 -11.88 14.51 -13.95
CA ASP A 32 -12.29 14.21 -12.59
C ASP A 32 -11.07 13.51 -12.00
N THR A 33 -10.16 14.29 -11.45
CA THR A 33 -9.11 13.78 -10.59
C THR A 33 -9.88 13.13 -9.47
N LEU A 34 -10.12 11.82 -9.61
CA LEU A 34 -10.76 10.99 -8.61
C LEU A 34 -10.05 11.32 -7.30
N ASN A 35 -10.76 11.99 -6.41
CA ASN A 35 -10.25 12.26 -5.09
C ASN A 35 -10.39 10.96 -4.30
N LEU A 36 -9.36 10.12 -4.41
CA LEU A 36 -9.31 8.81 -3.77
C LEU A 36 -9.55 8.94 -2.26
N ASP A 37 -9.00 9.97 -1.63
CA ASP A 37 -9.19 10.20 -0.20
C ASP A 37 -10.67 10.44 0.13
N ALA A 38 -11.36 11.29 -0.64
CA ALA A 38 -12.80 11.51 -0.46
C ALA A 38 -13.60 10.22 -0.64
N ALA A 39 -13.31 9.44 -1.69
CA ALA A 39 -14.00 8.18 -1.95
C ALA A 39 -13.74 7.10 -0.87
N LEU A 40 -12.53 7.06 -0.31
CA LEU A 40 -12.18 6.12 0.76
C LEU A 40 -12.73 6.58 2.11
N MET A 41 -12.81 7.89 2.37
CA MET A 41 -13.51 8.41 3.55
C MET A 41 -14.99 8.01 3.57
N GLU A 42 -15.67 7.98 2.41
CA GLU A 42 -17.03 7.45 2.30
C GLU A 42 -17.13 5.94 2.66
N LYS A 43 -16.03 5.18 2.49
CA LYS A 43 -15.91 3.78 2.92
C LYS A 43 -15.45 3.63 4.38
N GLY A 44 -15.38 4.74 5.12
CA GLY A 44 -15.06 4.78 6.54
C GLY A 44 -13.57 4.86 6.87
N TYR A 45 -12.68 5.02 5.90
CA TYR A 45 -11.24 5.17 6.16
C TYR A 45 -10.95 6.58 6.69
N PRO A 46 -10.41 6.72 7.91
CA PRO A 46 -10.10 8.05 8.45
C PRO A 46 -8.90 8.68 7.73
N GLN A 47 -8.88 10.01 7.61
CA GLN A 47 -7.79 10.72 6.94
C GLN A 47 -6.40 10.36 7.49
N ILE A 48 -6.27 10.18 8.81
CA ILE A 48 -5.00 9.79 9.44
C ILE A 48 -4.44 8.46 8.91
N VAL A 49 -5.32 7.52 8.52
CA VAL A 49 -4.92 6.25 7.90
C VAL A 49 -4.55 6.49 6.44
N LEU A 50 -5.34 7.27 5.71
CA LEU A 50 -5.09 7.60 4.32
C LEU A 50 -3.76 8.35 4.12
N ASP A 51 -3.37 9.19 5.06
CA ASP A 51 -2.09 9.91 5.04
C ASP A 51 -0.87 8.98 5.14
N THR A 52 -1.06 7.74 5.60
CA THR A 52 0.00 6.72 5.69
C THR A 52 0.11 5.83 4.45
N MET A 53 -0.82 5.95 3.50
CA MET A 53 -0.89 5.12 2.30
C MET A 53 -0.40 5.88 1.07
N ASP A 54 0.31 5.20 0.18
CA ASP A 54 0.61 5.73 -1.15
C ASP A 54 -0.60 5.66 -2.09
N GLU A 55 -0.54 6.41 -3.19
CA GLU A 55 -1.66 6.51 -4.15
C GLU A 55 -2.06 5.16 -4.75
N ASP A 56 -1.12 4.24 -5.00
CA ASP A 56 -1.47 2.95 -5.61
C ASP A 56 -2.14 2.04 -4.59
N THR A 57 -1.73 2.08 -3.32
CA THR A 57 -2.44 1.37 -2.23
C THR A 57 -3.87 1.91 -2.08
N LYS A 58 -4.06 3.23 -2.13
CA LYS A 58 -5.41 3.84 -2.11
C LYS A 58 -6.24 3.39 -3.30
N MET A 59 -5.65 3.35 -4.49
CA MET A 59 -6.31 2.89 -5.72
C MET A 59 -6.68 1.40 -5.65
N ASP A 60 -5.79 0.55 -5.12
CA ASP A 60 -6.04 -0.88 -4.89
C ASP A 60 -7.22 -1.11 -3.94
N ILE A 61 -7.32 -0.36 -2.85
CA ILE A 61 -8.46 -0.39 -1.93
C ILE A 61 -9.74 0.11 -2.63
N TYR A 62 -9.66 1.20 -3.38
CA TYR A 62 -10.81 1.75 -4.10
C TYR A 62 -11.40 0.73 -5.08
N ASN A 63 -10.53 0.06 -5.85
CA ASN A 63 -10.89 -0.92 -6.88
C ASN A 63 -11.54 -2.20 -6.35
N GLU A 64 -11.40 -2.54 -5.06
CA GLU A 64 -12.13 -3.68 -4.46
C GLU A 64 -13.65 -3.48 -4.46
N GLY A 65 -14.12 -2.23 -4.48
CA GLY A 65 -15.55 -1.91 -4.53
C GLY A 65 -16.29 -2.17 -3.21
N ASP A 66 -16.54 -3.43 -2.86
CA ASP A 66 -17.38 -3.86 -1.73
C ASP A 66 -16.55 -4.20 -0.47
N ILE A 67 -15.89 -3.17 0.06
CA ILE A 67 -15.13 -3.25 1.31
C ILE A 67 -15.41 -2.07 2.24
N ALA A 68 -15.29 -2.30 3.54
CA ALA A 68 -15.37 -1.27 4.59
C ALA A 68 -14.15 -1.36 5.51
N PHE A 69 -13.72 -0.20 6.03
CA PHE A 69 -12.67 -0.11 7.03
C PHE A 69 -13.06 -0.84 8.32
N CYS A 70 -12.11 -1.56 8.93
CA CYS A 70 -12.30 -2.30 10.19
C CYS A 70 -11.44 -1.78 11.35
N GLY A 71 -10.48 -0.91 11.05
CA GLY A 71 -9.49 -0.44 12.00
C GLY A 71 -8.10 -0.42 11.39
N ALA A 72 -7.18 0.23 12.09
CA ALA A 72 -5.77 0.26 11.74
C ALA A 72 -4.93 0.50 13.00
N VAL A 73 -3.65 0.16 12.90
CA VAL A 73 -2.64 0.58 13.88
C VAL A 73 -1.55 1.32 13.12
N ILE A 74 -1.29 2.56 13.54
CA ILE A 74 -0.22 3.39 12.99
C ILE A 74 0.87 3.47 14.05
N THR A 75 2.08 3.05 13.71
CA THR A 75 3.24 3.11 14.59
C THR A 75 4.24 4.11 14.02
N TYR A 76 4.70 5.04 14.84
CA TYR A 76 5.81 5.91 14.52
C TYR A 76 7.02 5.53 15.36
N TYR A 77 8.15 5.36 14.68
CA TYR A 77 9.43 5.00 15.27
C TYR A 77 10.44 6.14 15.10
N ASP A 78 11.12 6.49 16.17
CA ASP A 78 12.25 7.42 16.19
C ASP A 78 13.52 6.59 16.46
N GLU A 79 14.35 6.41 15.42
CA GLU A 79 15.56 5.60 15.44
C GLU A 79 16.63 6.19 16.36
N ASN A 80 16.67 7.53 16.47
CA ASN A 80 17.65 8.23 17.30
C ASN A 80 17.43 7.97 18.80
N SER A 81 16.17 7.92 19.23
CA SER A 81 15.77 7.69 20.62
C SER A 81 15.42 6.23 20.93
N GLY A 82 15.18 5.42 19.90
CA GLY A 82 14.67 4.06 20.03
C GLY A 82 13.22 4.00 20.55
N THR A 83 12.47 5.10 20.43
CA THR A 83 11.11 5.21 21.00
C THR A 83 10.03 4.99 19.96
N TYR A 84 8.90 4.44 20.41
CA TYR A 84 7.73 4.19 19.59
C TYR A 84 6.52 4.93 20.13
N SER A 85 5.68 5.43 19.23
CA SER A 85 4.33 5.87 19.54
C SER A 85 3.34 5.12 18.64
N GLU A 86 2.22 4.71 19.22
CA GLU A 86 1.19 3.98 18.50
C GLU A 86 -0.13 4.74 18.57
N ILE A 87 -0.82 4.75 17.44
CA ILE A 87 -2.17 5.27 17.30
C ILE A 87 -3.03 4.10 16.89
N ASP A 88 -3.90 3.69 17.81
CA ASP A 88 -4.93 2.71 17.52
C ASP A 88 -6.17 3.41 16.94
N VAL A 89 -6.58 2.97 15.75
CA VAL A 89 -7.73 3.49 15.01
C VAL A 89 -8.84 2.45 14.99
N ASN A 90 -10.00 2.82 15.54
CA ASN A 90 -11.17 1.96 15.64
C ASN A 90 -11.97 1.91 14.34
N GLU A 91 -12.86 0.93 14.19
CA GLU A 91 -13.74 0.79 13.01
C GLU A 91 -14.58 2.04 12.72
N ASP A 92 -14.99 2.79 13.74
CA ASP A 92 -15.75 4.04 13.60
C ASP A 92 -14.87 5.25 13.24
N GLY A 93 -13.58 5.03 13.05
CA GLY A 93 -12.59 6.05 12.74
C GLY A 93 -12.11 6.87 13.94
N THR A 94 -12.58 6.58 15.14
CA THR A 94 -12.07 7.22 16.35
C THR A 94 -10.67 6.71 16.69
N TYR A 95 -9.84 7.60 17.20
CA TYR A 95 -8.48 7.27 17.64
C TYR A 95 -8.06 8.21 18.77
N ILE A 96 -7.09 7.78 19.58
CA ILE A 96 -6.43 8.61 20.58
C ILE A 96 -4.98 8.77 20.12
N ALA A 97 -4.64 9.98 19.67
CA ALA A 97 -3.25 10.32 19.39
C ALA A 97 -2.55 10.82 20.68
N PRO A 98 -1.35 10.32 21.02
CA PRO A 98 -0.55 10.92 22.08
C PRO A 98 -0.28 12.39 21.75
N ARG A 99 -0.74 13.33 22.59
CA ARG A 99 -0.53 14.76 22.37
C ARG A 99 0.97 15.08 22.39
N GLY A 100 1.47 15.69 21.30
CA GLY A 100 2.76 16.39 21.28
C GLY A 100 3.98 15.61 20.75
N GLN A 101 3.81 14.48 20.07
CA GLN A 101 4.94 13.62 19.64
C GLN A 101 5.18 13.51 18.13
N ILE A 102 4.56 14.32 17.27
CA ILE A 102 4.74 14.20 15.82
C ILE A 102 5.66 15.31 15.30
N SER A 103 6.97 15.03 15.22
CA SER A 103 7.94 15.82 14.43
C SER A 103 9.33 15.16 14.22
N THR A 104 9.71 14.09 14.95
CA THR A 104 11.08 13.52 14.88
C THR A 104 11.13 12.05 14.46
N SER A 105 10.00 11.40 14.20
CA SER A 105 9.97 9.99 13.83
C SER A 105 10.63 9.77 12.46
N ASP A 106 11.47 8.74 12.39
CA ASP A 106 12.19 8.35 11.18
C ASP A 106 11.35 7.40 10.31
N LEU A 107 10.50 6.57 10.93
CA LEU A 107 9.67 5.57 10.23
C LEU A 107 8.21 5.61 10.69
N SER A 108 7.28 5.50 9.74
CA SER A 108 5.87 5.23 9.98
C SER A 108 5.49 3.86 9.42
N LEU A 109 4.83 3.05 10.23
CA LEU A 109 4.26 1.76 9.86
C LEU A 109 2.75 1.85 10.01
N SER A 110 1.99 1.36 9.04
CA SER A 110 0.53 1.38 9.08
C SER A 110 -0.04 0.02 8.71
N PHE A 111 -0.69 -0.60 9.68
CA PHE A 111 -1.32 -1.90 9.53
C PHE A 111 -2.83 -1.72 9.50
N THR A 112 -3.41 -1.77 8.30
CA THR A 112 -4.83 -1.49 8.04
C THR A 112 -5.61 -2.75 7.67
N TYR A 113 -6.87 -2.80 8.10
CA TYR A 113 -7.76 -3.92 7.88
C TYR A 113 -9.07 -3.46 7.28
N SER A 114 -9.57 -4.25 6.34
CA SER A 114 -10.83 -3.98 5.66
C SER A 114 -11.61 -5.27 5.48
N ARG A 115 -12.92 -5.26 5.73
CA ARG A 115 -13.77 -6.44 5.51
C ARG A 115 -14.55 -6.32 4.22
N SER A 116 -14.77 -7.47 3.59
CA SER A 116 -15.74 -7.65 2.52
C SER A 116 -16.75 -8.72 2.93
N PRO A 117 -18.06 -8.53 2.68
CA PRO A 117 -18.70 -7.33 2.14
C PRO A 117 -18.61 -6.11 3.06
N ALA A 118 -18.85 -4.90 2.52
CA ALA A 118 -18.93 -3.67 3.30
C ALA A 118 -20.11 -3.68 4.29
N ALA A 119 -21.19 -4.42 3.99
CA ALA A 119 -22.37 -4.52 4.84
C ALA A 119 -22.10 -5.35 6.12
N LYS A 120 -22.41 -4.79 7.30
CA LYS A 120 -22.29 -5.49 8.60
C LYS A 120 -23.31 -6.63 8.72
N ASN A 121 -23.03 -7.60 9.59
CA ASN A 121 -23.89 -8.76 9.87
C ASN A 121 -24.23 -9.60 8.62
N THR A 122 -23.40 -9.51 7.58
CA THR A 122 -23.49 -10.35 6.38
C THR A 122 -22.40 -11.41 6.43
N LYS A 123 -22.53 -12.43 5.58
CA LYS A 123 -21.51 -13.48 5.47
C LYS A 123 -20.17 -12.85 5.10
N LEU A 124 -19.17 -12.97 5.96
CA LEU A 124 -17.82 -12.51 5.69
C LEU A 124 -17.24 -13.28 4.49
N SER A 125 -16.82 -12.55 3.47
CA SER A 125 -16.11 -13.08 2.30
C SER A 125 -14.61 -13.15 2.57
N TYR A 126 -14.02 -12.01 2.97
CA TYR A 126 -12.61 -11.94 3.31
C TYR A 126 -12.30 -10.69 4.15
N ILE A 127 -11.12 -10.70 4.75
CA ILE A 127 -10.47 -9.54 5.37
C ILE A 127 -9.26 -9.19 4.50
N LYS A 128 -9.24 -8.00 3.93
CA LYS A 128 -8.07 -7.44 3.25
C LYS A 128 -7.13 -6.86 4.30
N VAL A 129 -5.89 -7.30 4.23
CA VAL A 129 -4.79 -6.84 5.07
C VAL A 129 -3.89 -5.98 4.21
N THR A 130 -3.55 -4.79 4.70
CA THR A 130 -2.57 -3.88 4.09
C THR A 130 -1.57 -3.46 5.15
N TYR A 131 -0.30 -3.75 4.93
CA TYR A 131 0.80 -3.30 5.80
C TYR A 131 1.69 -2.36 5.01
N ASN A 132 1.74 -1.09 5.42
CA ASN A 132 2.54 -0.05 4.80
C ASN A 132 3.75 0.31 5.66
N TYR A 133 4.83 0.71 5.02
CA TYR A 133 5.96 1.38 5.65
C TYR A 133 6.27 2.69 4.90
N ASN A 134 6.73 3.69 5.63
CA ASN A 134 7.13 4.99 5.09
C ASN A 134 8.26 5.58 5.94
N TRP A 135 9.45 5.65 5.37
CA TRP A 135 10.59 6.33 5.98
C TRP A 135 10.45 7.85 5.78
N LEU A 136 10.09 8.53 6.87
CA LEU A 136 9.97 9.99 6.97
C LEU A 136 11.34 10.67 7.00
N ASN A 137 12.31 10.00 7.61
CA ASN A 137 13.73 10.30 7.51
C ASN A 137 14.44 9.05 7.01
N LEU A 138 15.36 9.20 6.07
CA LEU A 138 15.87 8.02 5.36
C LEU A 138 16.91 7.27 6.20
N PRO A 139 16.79 5.94 6.32
CA PRO A 139 17.75 5.14 7.05
C PRO A 139 19.08 5.13 6.29
N PHE A 140 20.17 4.93 7.03
CA PHE A 140 21.50 4.77 6.44
C PHE A 140 21.64 3.40 5.76
N PHE A 141 21.16 2.34 6.40
CA PHE A 141 21.16 1.01 5.82
C PHE A 141 19.90 0.83 4.96
N ARG A 142 20.05 0.45 3.70
CA ARG A 142 18.96 0.36 2.72
C ARG A 142 19.08 -0.96 1.99
N TRP A 143 18.55 -1.99 2.64
CA TRP A 143 18.58 -3.37 2.16
C TRP A 143 17.15 -3.89 2.04
N GLN A 144 16.94 -5.12 2.49
CA GLN A 144 15.64 -5.74 2.58
C GLN A 144 15.20 -5.78 4.04
N ASP A 145 14.08 -5.15 4.31
CA ASP A 145 13.48 -5.09 5.64
C ASP A 145 12.44 -6.21 5.76
N PRO A 146 12.68 -7.25 6.58
CA PRO A 146 11.72 -8.33 6.75
C PRO A 146 10.42 -7.79 7.39
N THR A 147 9.31 -8.06 6.72
CA THR A 147 7.97 -7.77 7.22
C THR A 147 7.18 -9.05 7.27
N SER A 148 6.37 -9.24 8.31
CA SER A 148 5.54 -10.42 8.44
C SER A 148 4.22 -10.12 9.13
N VAL A 149 3.21 -10.92 8.78
CA VAL A 149 1.88 -10.88 9.39
C VAL A 149 1.46 -12.28 9.79
N SER A 150 0.89 -12.40 10.99
CA SER A 150 0.33 -13.63 11.53
C SER A 150 -1.16 -13.48 11.85
N TRP A 151 -1.92 -14.54 11.61
CA TRP A 151 -3.35 -14.65 11.89
C TRP A 151 -3.69 -15.99 12.55
N ASP A 152 -4.89 -16.07 13.12
CA ASP A 152 -5.44 -17.29 13.72
C ASP A 152 -5.78 -18.30 12.61
N ASP A 153 -4.92 -19.31 12.44
CA ASP A 153 -5.07 -20.33 11.40
C ASP A 153 -6.23 -21.28 11.65
N SER A 154 -6.84 -21.29 12.85
CA SER A 154 -8.08 -22.01 13.07
C SER A 154 -9.29 -21.33 12.42
N LYS A 155 -9.21 -20.00 12.21
CA LYS A 155 -10.31 -19.17 11.68
C LYS A 155 -10.12 -18.77 10.23
N PHE A 156 -8.89 -18.45 9.83
CA PHE A 156 -8.59 -17.85 8.53
C PHE A 156 -7.52 -18.61 7.76
N GLN A 157 -7.55 -18.42 6.45
CA GLN A 157 -6.47 -18.81 5.54
C GLN A 157 -6.28 -17.70 4.51
N MET A 158 -5.05 -17.53 4.04
CA MET A 158 -4.79 -16.61 2.93
C MET A 158 -5.43 -17.13 1.65
N THR A 159 -6.08 -16.24 0.90
CA THR A 159 -6.67 -16.55 -0.40
C THR A 159 -5.54 -16.75 -1.41
N ASP A 160 -5.66 -17.80 -2.24
CA ASP A 160 -4.70 -18.09 -3.31
C ASP A 160 -4.48 -16.88 -4.22
N ASN A 161 -3.21 -16.63 -4.56
CA ASN A 161 -2.79 -15.54 -5.46
C ASN A 161 -3.29 -14.14 -5.03
N SER A 162 -3.59 -13.93 -3.74
CA SER A 162 -4.03 -12.63 -3.24
C SER A 162 -2.89 -11.75 -2.73
N PHE A 163 -1.69 -12.31 -2.53
CA PHE A 163 -0.55 -11.57 -2.02
C PHE A 163 0.06 -10.68 -3.12
N SER A 164 0.35 -9.43 -2.77
CA SER A 164 1.17 -8.53 -3.57
C SER A 164 1.97 -7.60 -2.67
N LYS A 165 3.15 -7.18 -3.14
CA LYS A 165 3.92 -6.13 -2.51
C LYS A 165 4.48 -5.16 -3.54
N VAL A 166 4.63 -3.90 -3.13
CA VAL A 166 5.24 -2.85 -3.94
C VAL A 166 6.12 -1.99 -3.06
N ASP A 167 7.35 -1.76 -3.51
CA ASP A 167 8.34 -0.91 -2.86
C ASP A 167 8.69 0.23 -3.79
N LYS A 168 8.62 1.45 -3.27
CA LYS A 168 8.68 2.68 -4.03
C LYS A 168 9.65 3.69 -3.43
N TYR A 169 9.99 4.65 -4.27
CA TYR A 169 10.81 5.79 -3.87
C TYR A 169 10.43 7.06 -4.62
N ASP A 170 10.71 8.19 -3.98
CA ASP A 170 10.87 9.47 -4.63
C ASP A 170 12.35 9.84 -4.59
N GLY A 171 12.83 10.68 -5.51
CA GLY A 171 14.22 11.09 -5.51
C GLY A 171 14.64 11.97 -6.68
N TYR A 172 15.94 12.13 -6.84
CA TYR A 172 16.56 12.88 -7.94
C TYR A 172 17.90 12.26 -8.33
N VAL A 173 18.41 12.62 -9.49
CA VAL A 173 19.75 12.26 -9.96
C VAL A 173 20.60 13.52 -9.98
N ILE A 174 21.87 13.41 -9.59
CA ILE A 174 22.85 14.49 -9.78
C ILE A 174 23.56 14.20 -11.10
N GLY A 175 23.34 15.07 -12.08
CA GLY A 175 23.97 14.97 -13.39
C GLY A 175 25.47 15.22 -13.33
N PRO A 176 26.20 14.91 -14.43
CA PRO A 176 27.65 15.00 -14.47
C PRO A 176 28.21 16.41 -14.22
N ASN A 177 27.40 17.47 -14.38
CA ASN A 177 27.80 18.85 -14.10
C ASN A 177 27.19 19.40 -12.80
N GLY A 178 26.64 18.53 -11.94
CA GLY A 178 26.03 18.90 -10.66
C GLY A 178 24.58 19.38 -10.77
N GLU A 179 23.96 19.30 -11.94
CA GLU A 179 22.54 19.62 -12.13
C GLU A 179 21.64 18.59 -11.46
N LEU A 180 20.53 19.04 -10.87
CA LEU A 180 19.51 18.16 -10.33
C LEU A 180 18.54 17.75 -11.44
N LEU A 181 18.48 16.44 -11.73
CA LEU A 181 17.52 15.84 -12.64
C LEU A 181 16.39 15.20 -11.80
N GLY A 182 15.15 15.66 -12.01
CA GLY A 182 13.99 15.25 -11.21
C GLY A 182 13.03 16.42 -10.94
N PRO A 183 12.09 16.28 -9.99
CA PRO A 183 11.94 15.14 -9.09
C PRO A 183 11.36 13.91 -9.81
N TYR A 184 11.86 12.73 -9.45
CA TYR A 184 11.20 11.47 -9.72
C TYR A 184 10.28 11.18 -8.54
N THR A 185 9.00 11.01 -8.81
CA THR A 185 7.98 10.74 -7.78
C THR A 185 7.26 9.45 -8.12
N ASN A 186 6.83 8.70 -7.11
CA ASN A 186 6.06 7.46 -7.26
C ASN A 186 6.77 6.42 -8.15
N GLN A 187 8.09 6.31 -8.04
CA GLN A 187 8.86 5.34 -8.81
C GLN A 187 8.80 3.98 -8.14
N THR A 188 8.50 2.93 -8.92
CA THR A 188 8.55 1.55 -8.43
C THR A 188 10.00 1.06 -8.46
N HIS A 189 10.51 0.63 -7.30
CA HIS A 189 11.80 -0.05 -7.19
C HIS A 189 11.62 -1.58 -7.26
N SER A 190 10.62 -2.11 -6.55
CA SER A 190 10.25 -3.53 -6.60
C SER A 190 8.73 -3.70 -6.59
N SER A 191 8.25 -4.72 -7.30
CA SER A 191 6.84 -5.14 -7.27
C SER A 191 6.77 -6.65 -7.50
N GLU A 192 6.15 -7.35 -6.56
CA GLU A 192 6.14 -8.82 -6.55
C GLU A 192 4.76 -9.33 -6.12
N ASN A 193 4.29 -10.42 -6.74
CA ASN A 193 3.04 -11.10 -6.35
C ASN A 193 3.30 -12.38 -5.55
N GLY A 194 4.50 -12.51 -4.98
CA GLY A 194 4.94 -13.65 -4.19
C GLY A 194 5.52 -13.18 -2.87
N TYR A 195 5.27 -13.97 -1.82
CA TYR A 195 5.88 -13.77 -0.51
C TYR A 195 7.20 -14.56 -0.40
N ALA A 196 8.03 -14.20 0.57
CA ALA A 196 9.31 -14.86 0.80
C ALA A 196 9.18 -16.16 1.62
N ASN A 197 8.32 -16.16 2.63
CA ASN A 197 8.06 -17.32 3.49
C ASN A 197 6.58 -17.32 3.93
N ALA A 198 6.01 -18.50 4.18
CA ALA A 198 4.66 -18.60 4.73
C ALA A 198 4.47 -19.88 5.56
N SER A 199 3.45 -19.82 6.40
CA SER A 199 2.86 -20.96 7.09
C SER A 199 1.34 -20.86 7.05
N ASN A 200 0.64 -21.81 7.65
CA ASN A 200 -0.82 -21.73 7.79
C ASN A 200 -1.27 -20.50 8.61
N ALA A 201 -0.38 -19.97 9.45
CA ALA A 201 -0.67 -18.91 10.43
C ALA A 201 0.02 -17.58 10.10
N GLY A 202 0.66 -17.45 8.94
CA GLY A 202 1.30 -16.19 8.57
C GLY A 202 2.04 -16.19 7.25
N VAL A 203 2.45 -14.98 6.86
CA VAL A 203 3.23 -14.70 5.65
C VAL A 203 4.32 -13.68 5.98
N SER A 204 5.47 -13.83 5.33
CA SER A 204 6.60 -12.91 5.44
C SER A 204 7.10 -12.51 4.05
N TRP A 205 7.55 -11.27 3.91
CA TRP A 205 8.15 -10.73 2.69
C TRP A 205 9.23 -9.71 3.03
N TYR A 206 9.90 -9.18 2.01
CA TYR A 206 10.95 -8.19 2.15
C TYR A 206 10.52 -6.88 1.51
N ALA A 207 10.48 -5.82 2.32
CA ALA A 207 10.43 -4.46 1.82
C ALA A 207 11.81 -4.10 1.25
N ASP A 208 11.90 -3.94 -0.07
CA ASP A 208 13.16 -3.69 -0.77
C ASP A 208 13.42 -2.17 -0.87
N LEU A 209 14.34 -1.68 -0.05
CA LEU A 209 14.64 -0.25 0.03
C LEU A 209 15.59 0.17 -1.10
N LYS A 210 15.20 1.20 -1.86
CA LYS A 210 16.06 1.78 -2.89
C LYS A 210 17.38 2.29 -2.28
N GLY A 211 18.48 1.65 -2.66
CA GLY A 211 19.85 2.04 -2.28
C GLY A 211 20.35 3.32 -2.97
N TYR A 212 21.62 3.65 -2.76
CA TYR A 212 22.24 4.92 -3.15
C TYR A 212 22.68 5.02 -4.63
N ILE A 213 22.63 3.92 -5.38
CA ILE A 213 23.17 3.88 -6.74
C ILE A 213 22.14 4.41 -7.75
N GLY A 214 22.59 5.37 -8.57
CA GLY A 214 21.85 5.96 -9.68
C GLY A 214 20.97 7.12 -9.24
N VAL A 215 19.99 6.85 -8.37
CA VAL A 215 19.06 7.87 -7.83
C VAL A 215 19.39 8.11 -6.37
N GLN A 216 19.36 9.38 -5.95
CA GLN A 216 19.36 9.80 -4.56
C GLN A 216 17.90 9.80 -4.06
N PRO A 217 17.48 8.82 -3.25
CA PRO A 217 16.13 8.78 -2.71
C PRO A 217 15.92 9.94 -1.74
N THR A 218 14.71 10.49 -1.74
CA THR A 218 14.22 11.46 -0.76
C THR A 218 13.07 10.91 0.08
N LYS A 219 12.42 9.82 -0.38
CA LYS A 219 11.44 9.03 0.35
C LYS A 219 11.56 7.56 -0.02
N LEU A 220 11.29 6.68 0.94
CA LEU A 220 11.22 5.23 0.76
C LEU A 220 9.95 4.73 1.42
N TYR A 221 9.08 4.10 0.65
CA TYR A 221 7.77 3.68 1.12
C TYR A 221 7.27 2.51 0.31
N GLY A 222 6.32 1.76 0.84
CA GLY A 222 5.79 0.60 0.16
C GLY A 222 4.71 -0.08 0.98
N SER A 223 4.14 -1.13 0.41
CA SER A 223 3.08 -1.89 1.05
C SER A 223 3.12 -3.36 0.65
N GLY A 224 2.66 -4.21 1.57
CA GLY A 224 2.27 -5.59 1.31
C GLY A 224 0.78 -5.76 1.56
N THR A 225 0.07 -6.40 0.63
CA THR A 225 -1.37 -6.64 0.70
C THR A 225 -1.70 -8.10 0.45
N PHE A 226 -2.74 -8.60 1.12
CA PHE A 226 -3.30 -9.93 0.87
C PHE A 226 -4.71 -10.05 1.44
N LYS A 227 -5.41 -11.15 1.11
CA LYS A 227 -6.77 -11.41 1.58
C LYS A 227 -6.80 -12.66 2.45
N LEU A 228 -7.53 -12.59 3.56
CA LEU A 228 -7.80 -13.70 4.46
C LEU A 228 -9.27 -14.12 4.34
N ALA A 229 -9.51 -15.34 3.86
CA ALA A 229 -10.84 -15.92 3.80
C ALA A 229 -11.14 -16.72 5.08
N PRO A 230 -12.38 -16.65 5.62
CA PRO A 230 -12.76 -17.47 6.76
C PRO A 230 -12.86 -18.94 6.35
N LYS A 231 -12.36 -19.85 7.19
CA LYS A 231 -12.41 -21.31 6.95
C LYS A 231 -13.81 -21.90 7.09
N SER A 232 -14.70 -21.20 7.79
CA SER A 232 -16.11 -21.55 7.94
C SER A 232 -16.98 -20.34 7.67
N THR A 233 -18.21 -20.56 7.20
CA THR A 233 -19.18 -19.47 7.02
C THR A 233 -19.44 -18.79 8.37
N THR A 234 -19.20 -17.48 8.42
CA THR A 234 -19.40 -16.65 9.61
C THR A 234 -20.03 -15.32 9.21
N THR A 235 -20.90 -14.80 10.08
CA THR A 235 -21.50 -13.47 9.97
C THR A 235 -21.09 -12.55 11.10
N SER A 236 -20.36 -13.09 12.09
CA SER A 236 -19.80 -12.32 13.19
C SER A 236 -18.62 -13.03 13.86
N GLY A 237 -17.72 -12.26 14.45
CA GLY A 237 -16.61 -12.80 15.22
C GLY A 237 -15.50 -11.79 15.45
N SER A 238 -14.41 -12.25 16.06
CA SER A 238 -13.20 -11.44 16.23
C SER A 238 -11.93 -12.27 16.13
N THR A 239 -10.86 -11.61 15.68
CA THR A 239 -9.50 -12.17 15.66
C THR A 239 -8.49 -11.07 15.89
N THR A 240 -7.38 -11.41 16.55
CA THR A 240 -6.21 -10.53 16.58
C THR A 240 -5.33 -10.86 15.39
N LEU A 241 -4.85 -9.84 14.68
CA LEU A 241 -3.76 -9.99 13.73
C LEU A 241 -2.50 -9.38 14.34
N TYR A 242 -1.37 -10.02 14.06
CA TYR A 242 -0.07 -9.58 14.53
C TYR A 242 0.78 -9.23 13.33
N GLY A 243 1.44 -8.09 13.38
CA GLY A 243 2.33 -7.56 12.38
C GLY A 243 3.72 -7.41 12.97
N HIS A 244 4.75 -7.64 12.19
CA HIS A 244 6.12 -7.55 12.67
C HIS A 244 7.05 -7.03 11.57
N TYR A 245 7.70 -5.90 11.83
CA TYR A 245 8.65 -5.24 10.94
C TYR A 245 10.05 -5.27 11.54
N VAL A 246 11.07 -5.50 10.72
CA VAL A 246 12.47 -5.54 11.14
C VAL A 246 13.32 -4.71 10.18
N HIS A 247 14.14 -3.81 10.72
CA HIS A 247 15.12 -3.02 9.98
C HIS A 247 16.55 -3.47 10.29
N PRO A 248 17.30 -4.04 9.34
CA PRO A 248 18.70 -4.40 9.54
C PRO A 248 19.60 -3.15 9.66
N LYS A 249 20.41 -3.07 10.73
CA LYS A 249 21.41 -2.00 10.95
C LYS A 249 22.84 -2.37 10.53
N ALA A 250 22.96 -3.45 9.77
CA ALA A 250 24.21 -3.90 9.18
C ALA A 250 23.88 -4.77 7.95
N GLU A 251 24.87 -5.00 7.09
CA GLU A 251 24.74 -5.92 5.96
C GLU A 251 24.66 -7.37 6.50
N LEU A 252 23.43 -7.78 6.81
CA LEU A 252 23.09 -9.08 7.36
C LEU A 252 21.84 -9.57 6.62
N GLY A 253 21.89 -10.80 6.11
CA GLY A 253 20.69 -11.48 5.63
C GLY A 253 19.78 -11.80 6.82
N LEU A 254 18.78 -10.96 7.06
CA LEU A 254 17.74 -11.20 8.06
C LEU A 254 16.51 -11.80 7.38
N SER A 255 15.85 -12.71 8.09
CA SER A 255 14.55 -13.23 7.68
C SER A 255 13.66 -13.43 8.90
N VAL A 256 12.36 -13.20 8.74
CA VAL A 256 11.36 -13.47 9.78
C VAL A 256 10.52 -14.67 9.37
N ASN A 257 10.40 -15.65 10.27
CA ASN A 257 9.56 -16.84 10.10
C ASN A 257 8.35 -16.75 11.03
N VAL A 258 7.18 -17.14 10.53
CA VAL A 258 5.96 -17.27 11.33
C VAL A 258 5.60 -18.73 11.47
N SER A 259 5.95 -19.37 12.60
CA SER A 259 5.71 -20.81 12.80
C SER A 259 4.31 -21.13 13.31
N SER A 260 3.68 -20.19 14.01
CA SER A 260 2.36 -20.34 14.61
C SER A 260 1.73 -18.98 14.84
N TYR A 261 0.43 -18.97 15.15
CA TYR A 261 -0.31 -17.75 15.44
C TYR A 261 0.38 -16.88 16.51
N GLY A 262 0.74 -15.64 16.14
CA GLY A 262 1.39 -14.67 17.02
C GLY A 262 2.87 -14.97 17.33
N SER A 263 3.49 -15.94 16.66
CA SER A 263 4.89 -16.31 16.87
C SER A 263 5.76 -15.88 15.70
N PHE A 264 6.78 -15.07 16.00
CA PHE A 264 7.77 -14.59 15.05
C PHE A 264 9.16 -15.04 15.49
N SER A 265 9.95 -15.54 14.55
CA SER A 265 11.34 -15.92 14.79
C SER A 265 12.22 -15.26 13.74
N ILE A 266 13.11 -14.38 14.19
CA ILE A 266 14.14 -13.78 13.36
C ILE A 266 15.33 -14.73 13.29
N SER A 267 15.78 -15.01 12.08
CA SER A 267 17.06 -15.67 11.82
C SER A 267 17.99 -14.73 11.07
N GLY A 268 19.25 -14.72 11.46
CA GLY A 268 20.27 -13.81 10.94
C GLY A 268 21.05 -13.13 12.08
N GLY A 269 21.87 -12.12 11.77
CA GLY A 269 22.67 -11.43 12.78
C GLY A 269 21.84 -10.57 13.74
N SER A 270 22.45 -10.11 14.84
CA SER A 270 21.76 -9.51 15.99
C SER A 270 21.68 -7.97 15.96
N ASN A 271 21.98 -7.33 14.84
CA ASN A 271 22.04 -5.87 14.74
C ASN A 271 20.89 -5.34 13.86
N TYR A 272 19.72 -5.21 14.48
CA TYR A 272 18.50 -4.73 13.85
C TYR A 272 17.62 -4.01 14.86
N ASP A 273 16.69 -3.21 14.36
CA ASP A 273 15.53 -2.74 15.12
C ASP A 273 14.30 -3.52 14.69
N GLU A 274 13.40 -3.80 15.62
CA GLU A 274 12.18 -4.54 15.34
C GLU A 274 10.97 -3.92 16.02
N ARG A 275 9.82 -4.04 15.38
CA ARG A 275 8.55 -3.60 15.97
C ARG A 275 7.42 -4.56 15.61
N GLY A 276 6.85 -5.13 16.66
CA GLY A 276 5.53 -5.77 16.60
C GLY A 276 4.41 -4.75 16.72
N SER A 277 3.32 -4.98 15.99
CA SER A 277 2.04 -4.29 16.15
C SER A 277 0.91 -5.32 16.11
N GLN A 278 -0.24 -5.01 16.70
CA GLN A 278 -1.38 -5.92 16.69
C GLN A 278 -2.70 -5.17 16.74
N LYS A 279 -3.74 -5.72 16.11
CA LYS A 279 -5.10 -5.22 16.23
C LYS A 279 -6.07 -6.38 16.36
N THR A 280 -6.99 -6.27 17.31
CA THR A 280 -8.18 -7.12 17.32
C THR A 280 -9.23 -6.47 16.43
N ILE A 281 -9.62 -7.18 15.38
CA ILE A 281 -10.71 -6.77 14.49
C ILE A 281 -11.94 -7.64 14.75
N SER A 282 -13.10 -7.05 14.52
CA SER A 282 -14.39 -7.74 14.59
C SER A 282 -15.14 -7.58 13.28
N TRP A 283 -15.99 -8.55 12.97
CA TRP A 283 -16.91 -8.54 11.82
C TRP A 283 -18.29 -9.01 12.27
#